data_AF-A0A1G1GRQ5-F1
#
_entry.id   AF-A0A1G1GRQ5-F1
#
_cell.length_a   1.000
_cell.length_b   1.000
_cell.length_c   1.000
_cell.angle_alpha   90.00
_cell.angle_beta   90.00
_cell.angle_gamma   90.00
#
_symmetry.space_group_name_H-M   'P 1'
#
loop_
_entity.id
_entity.type
_entity.pdbx_description
1 polymer ?
#
loop_
_entity_poly.entity_id
_entity_poly.type
_entity_poly.pdbx_seq_one_letter_code
_entity_poly.pdbx_strand_id
1 'polypeptide(L)'
;MGYAIVMNRYLLPAAVLISTVLSTGTAASAADVDCLMCHAELAGKKVKHAAVDMGCPGCHGAVDAADVPHKMTNKSKKGLSSEQPDLCFGCHDKSAFSKKTVHAALGMGCTGCHDPHSSDRKKLLAADLPGLCFNCHDKAEFGKKNVHAPVAAGDCLACHNPHSSDAVALLLKEPLNVCLDCHSAVEGKPHAIKGFSNAGHPIGKNDKKDPKRPDRRFYCGSCHDPHSSDSRKLFRYEAKSTIGICKNCHKYD
;
A
#
# COMPACT_ATOMS: atom_id res chain seq x y z
N MET A 1 -81.32 58.79 -18.67
CA MET A 1 -82.12 58.20 -17.56
C MET A 1 -81.36 56.98 -17.09
N GLY A 2 -80.63 56.97 -15.96
CA GLY A 2 -81.06 57.32 -14.62
C GLY A 2 -81.50 56.04 -13.93
N TYR A 3 -80.66 55.46 -13.06
CA TYR A 3 -80.99 55.10 -11.68
C TYR A 3 -79.78 54.44 -11.01
N ALA A 4 -79.24 55.15 -10.01
CA ALA A 4 -78.32 54.62 -9.03
C ALA A 4 -79.12 53.84 -7.97
N ILE A 5 -78.61 52.69 -7.53
CA ILE A 5 -78.99 52.06 -6.26
C ILE A 5 -77.70 51.82 -5.48
N VAL A 6 -77.63 52.52 -4.35
CA VAL A 6 -76.67 52.36 -3.26
C VAL A 6 -77.15 51.22 -2.35
N MET A 7 -76.23 50.65 -1.55
CA MET A 7 -76.40 49.79 -0.34
C MET A 7 -75.89 48.36 -0.59
N ASN A 8 -75.13 47.67 0.24
CA ASN A 8 -74.46 47.93 1.52
C ASN A 8 -73.61 46.66 1.82
N ARG A 9 -72.40 46.85 2.37
CA ARG A 9 -71.62 45.96 3.28
C ARG A 9 -71.68 44.44 3.07
N TYR A 10 -70.50 43.83 2.89
CA TYR A 10 -69.84 42.98 3.91
C TYR A 10 -68.38 42.77 3.51
N LEU A 11 -67.47 43.38 4.28
CA LEU A 11 -66.03 43.10 4.25
C LEU A 11 -65.83 41.74 4.93
N LEU A 12 -65.54 40.70 4.15
CA LEU A 12 -64.97 39.46 4.65
C LEU A 12 -63.46 39.68 4.82
N PRO A 13 -62.87 39.42 6.01
CA PRO A 13 -61.42 39.44 6.12
C PRO A 13 -60.87 38.25 5.34
N ALA A 14 -60.03 38.54 4.35
CA ALA A 14 -59.19 37.53 3.73
C ALA A 14 -58.30 36.94 4.83
N ALA A 15 -58.64 35.75 5.30
CA ALA A 15 -57.79 34.96 6.17
C ALA A 15 -56.55 34.58 5.36
N VAL A 16 -55.49 35.37 5.50
CA VAL A 16 -54.15 35.01 5.08
C VAL A 16 -53.74 33.82 5.95
N LEU A 17 -53.91 32.61 5.42
CA LEU A 17 -53.28 31.42 5.95
C LEU A 17 -51.77 31.60 5.72
N ILE A 18 -51.12 32.26 6.67
CA ILE A 18 -49.68 32.16 6.86
C ILE A 18 -49.44 30.72 7.29
N SER A 19 -49.22 29.83 6.32
CA SER A 19 -48.60 28.54 6.58
C SER A 19 -47.21 28.85 7.13
N THR A 20 -47.11 28.91 8.46
CA THR A 20 -45.84 28.83 9.15
C THR A 20 -45.20 27.52 8.73
N VAL A 21 -44.27 27.61 7.78
CA VAL A 21 -43.29 26.56 7.54
C VAL A 21 -42.49 26.48 8.83
N LEU A 22 -42.93 25.62 9.75
CA LEU A 22 -42.05 25.13 10.81
C LEU A 22 -40.93 24.38 10.08
N SER A 23 -39.84 25.09 9.79
CA SER A 23 -38.54 24.45 9.58
C SER A 23 -38.16 23.82 10.90
N THR A 24 -38.72 22.64 11.19
CA THR A 24 -38.02 21.66 12.01
C THR A 24 -36.68 21.48 11.33
N GLY A 25 -35.61 21.96 11.96
CA GLY A 25 -34.25 21.74 11.49
C GLY A 25 -34.02 20.25 11.38
N THR A 26 -34.23 19.70 10.19
CA THR A 26 -33.82 18.34 9.85
C THR A 26 -32.31 18.37 9.91
N ALA A 27 -31.72 17.58 10.81
CA ALA A 27 -30.29 17.32 10.79
C ALA A 27 -29.90 16.97 9.36
N ALA A 28 -29.01 17.76 8.75
CA ALA A 28 -28.56 17.51 7.40
C ALA A 28 -27.82 16.17 7.40
N SER A 29 -28.32 15.20 6.63
CA SER A 29 -27.60 13.94 6.45
C SER A 29 -26.27 14.21 5.76
N ALA A 30 -25.25 13.39 6.02
CA ALA A 30 -23.98 13.46 5.27
C ALA A 30 -24.17 13.33 3.74
N ALA A 31 -25.33 12.81 3.29
CA ALA A 31 -25.70 12.75 1.88
C ALA A 31 -26.16 14.10 1.28
N ASP A 32 -26.52 15.08 2.11
CA ASP A 32 -27.10 16.37 1.69
C ASP A 32 -26.09 17.52 1.75
N VAL A 33 -24.85 17.25 2.17
CA VAL A 33 -23.80 18.25 2.36
C VAL A 33 -22.63 17.97 1.42
N ASP A 34 -22.21 18.98 0.66
CA ASP A 34 -20.95 18.90 -0.08
C ASP A 34 -19.77 19.03 0.90
N CYS A 35 -19.21 17.88 1.29
CA CYS A 35 -18.09 17.81 2.22
C CYS A 35 -16.87 18.62 1.74
N LEU A 36 -16.69 18.81 0.42
CA LEU A 36 -15.53 19.53 -0.13
C LEU A 36 -15.62 21.04 0.06
N MET A 37 -16.78 21.60 0.40
CA MET A 37 -16.88 23.02 0.79
C MET A 37 -15.97 23.34 1.98
N CYS A 38 -15.83 22.41 2.93
CA CYS A 38 -14.99 22.57 4.11
C CYS A 38 -13.71 21.72 4.06
N HIS A 39 -13.73 20.58 3.36
CA HIS A 39 -12.62 19.64 3.28
C HIS A 39 -11.96 19.57 1.88
N ALA A 40 -11.90 20.71 1.18
CA ALA A 40 -11.35 20.82 -0.17
C ALA A 40 -9.95 20.18 -0.30
N GLU A 41 -9.12 20.27 0.74
CA GLU A 41 -7.75 19.73 0.73
C GLU A 41 -7.69 18.21 0.58
N LEU A 42 -8.73 17.46 1.00
CA LEU A 42 -8.75 15.99 0.91
C LEU A 42 -8.68 15.52 -0.55
N ALA A 43 -9.25 16.29 -1.48
CA ALA A 43 -9.28 16.00 -2.90
C ALA A 43 -8.24 16.80 -3.72
N GLY A 44 -7.39 17.59 -3.06
CA GLY A 44 -6.59 18.64 -3.69
C GLY A 44 -5.21 18.20 -4.22
N LYS A 45 -4.77 16.96 -3.97
CA LYS A 45 -3.43 16.51 -4.40
C LYS A 45 -3.43 15.95 -5.83
N LYS A 46 -2.24 15.82 -6.41
CA LYS A 46 -2.03 15.49 -7.85
C LYS A 46 -2.77 14.23 -8.32
N VAL A 47 -2.81 13.20 -7.48
CA VAL A 47 -3.47 11.93 -7.76
C VAL A 47 -4.63 11.80 -6.78
N LYS A 48 -5.85 11.97 -7.27
CA LYS A 48 -7.08 11.74 -6.51
C LYS A 48 -7.52 10.29 -6.65
N HIS A 49 -7.98 9.70 -5.54
CA HIS A 49 -8.56 8.37 -5.57
C HIS A 49 -9.92 8.43 -6.25
N ALA A 50 -10.16 7.57 -7.24
CA ALA A 50 -11.42 7.57 -7.99
C ALA A 50 -12.66 7.38 -7.10
N ALA A 51 -12.52 6.71 -5.95
CA ALA A 51 -13.63 6.58 -5.00
C ALA A 51 -14.08 7.90 -4.38
N VAL A 52 -13.22 8.93 -4.34
CA VAL A 52 -13.64 10.27 -3.90
C VAL A 52 -14.67 10.85 -4.87
N ASP A 53 -14.55 10.57 -6.17
CA ASP A 53 -15.50 11.03 -7.19
C ASP A 53 -16.81 10.21 -7.20
N MET A 54 -16.81 9.03 -6.56
CA MET A 54 -18.03 8.25 -6.32
C MET A 54 -18.88 8.81 -5.16
N GLY A 55 -18.38 9.85 -4.48
CA GLY A 55 -19.04 10.51 -3.36
C GLY A 55 -18.57 9.99 -2.00
N CYS A 56 -18.50 10.89 -1.02
CA CYS A 56 -18.06 10.59 0.34
C CYS A 56 -18.84 9.45 1.01
N PRO A 57 -20.17 9.32 0.81
CA PRO A 57 -20.97 8.22 1.34
C PRO A 57 -20.53 6.80 0.93
N GLY A 58 -19.73 6.66 -0.13
CA GLY A 58 -19.20 5.37 -0.58
C GLY A 58 -18.19 4.76 0.40
N CYS A 59 -17.55 5.58 1.23
CA CYS A 59 -16.57 5.12 2.23
C CYS A 59 -16.84 5.65 3.64
N HIS A 60 -17.45 6.84 3.74
CA HIS A 60 -17.90 7.44 4.98
C HIS A 60 -19.40 7.28 5.09
N GLY A 61 -19.94 7.17 6.29
CA GLY A 61 -21.40 7.06 6.43
C GLY A 61 -21.87 7.20 7.86
N ALA A 62 -20.94 7.44 8.77
CA ALA A 62 -21.20 7.43 10.19
C ALA A 62 -20.74 8.73 10.83
N VAL A 63 -21.12 9.86 10.23
CA VAL A 63 -20.84 11.21 10.72
C VAL A 63 -22.13 12.01 10.76
N ASP A 64 -22.34 12.73 11.86
CA ASP A 64 -23.36 13.78 11.94
C ASP A 64 -22.76 15.09 11.40
N ALA A 65 -23.27 15.52 10.24
CA ALA A 65 -22.78 16.71 9.55
C ALA A 65 -23.27 18.03 10.20
N ALA A 66 -24.23 17.98 11.13
CA ALA A 66 -24.72 19.15 11.85
C ALA A 66 -23.73 19.65 12.93
N ASP A 67 -22.82 18.80 13.40
CA ASP A 67 -21.81 19.12 14.42
C ASP A 67 -20.40 19.24 13.80
N VAL A 68 -19.57 20.17 14.28
CA VAL A 68 -18.14 20.29 13.90
C VAL A 68 -17.28 20.45 15.17
N PRO A 69 -16.30 19.56 15.45
CA PRO A 69 -15.93 18.36 14.69
C PRO A 69 -17.07 17.34 14.60
N HIS A 70 -17.24 16.72 13.42
CA HIS A 70 -18.33 15.78 13.17
C HIS A 70 -18.36 14.66 14.20
N LYS A 71 -19.53 14.45 14.81
CA LYS A 71 -19.74 13.36 15.77
C LYS A 71 -19.90 12.04 15.02
N MET A 72 -19.11 11.04 15.39
CA MET A 72 -19.23 9.69 14.82
C MET A 72 -20.50 9.00 15.34
N THR A 73 -21.29 8.42 14.43
CA THR A 73 -22.55 7.74 14.75
C THR A 73 -22.39 6.21 14.86
N ASN A 74 -21.21 5.69 14.53
CA ASN A 74 -20.83 4.29 14.75
C ASN A 74 -19.49 4.21 15.50
N LYS A 75 -19.03 2.97 15.75
CA LYS A 75 -17.74 2.70 16.38
C LYS A 75 -16.57 2.66 15.40
N SER A 76 -16.84 2.84 14.10
CA SER A 76 -15.80 2.74 13.09
C SER A 76 -14.88 3.94 13.13
N LYS A 77 -13.57 3.68 13.01
CA LYS A 77 -12.57 4.73 13.10
C LYS A 77 -12.78 5.72 11.95
N LYS A 78 -12.62 7.02 12.24
CA LYS A 78 -12.71 8.10 11.24
C LYS A 78 -14.08 8.20 10.52
N GLY A 79 -15.16 7.71 11.14
CA GLY A 79 -16.52 7.80 10.59
C GLY A 79 -16.74 6.98 9.30
N LEU A 80 -15.92 5.94 9.10
CA LEU A 80 -16.04 5.03 7.96
C LEU A 80 -17.34 4.20 8.03
N SER A 81 -17.86 3.81 6.87
CA SER A 81 -19.05 2.95 6.77
C SER A 81 -18.77 1.51 7.22
N SER A 82 -17.53 1.04 7.06
CA SER A 82 -17.05 -0.22 7.62
C SER A 82 -15.54 -0.17 7.92
N GLU A 83 -15.03 -1.13 8.69
CA GLU A 83 -13.61 -1.21 9.01
C GLU A 83 -12.77 -1.74 7.82
N GLN A 84 -11.47 -1.45 7.87
CA GLN A 84 -10.50 -2.07 6.97
C GLN A 84 -10.21 -3.51 7.44
N PRO A 85 -9.96 -4.45 6.50
CA PRO A 85 -9.79 -4.22 5.06
C PRO A 85 -11.09 -4.34 4.24
N ASP A 86 -12.20 -4.76 4.86
CA ASP A 86 -13.45 -5.09 4.17
C ASP A 86 -14.02 -3.90 3.39
N LEU A 87 -13.89 -2.68 3.91
CA LEU A 87 -14.27 -1.47 3.19
C LEU A 87 -13.58 -1.36 1.82
N CYS A 88 -12.27 -1.60 1.80
CA CYS A 88 -11.47 -1.47 0.59
C CYS A 88 -11.77 -2.61 -0.40
N PHE A 89 -11.99 -3.83 0.12
CA PHE A 89 -12.33 -4.99 -0.69
C PHE A 89 -13.75 -4.97 -1.26
N GLY A 90 -14.59 -4.01 -0.85
CA GLY A 90 -15.85 -3.72 -1.55
C GLY A 90 -15.64 -3.31 -3.01
N CYS A 91 -14.45 -2.81 -3.37
CA CYS A 91 -14.09 -2.45 -4.75
C CYS A 91 -12.76 -3.06 -5.23
N HIS A 92 -11.78 -3.23 -4.35
CA HIS A 92 -10.47 -3.77 -4.71
C HIS A 92 -10.43 -5.30 -4.63
N ASP A 93 -9.82 -5.92 -5.64
CA ASP A 93 -9.68 -7.38 -5.67
C ASP A 93 -8.80 -7.89 -4.51
N LYS A 94 -9.41 -8.70 -3.64
CA LYS A 94 -8.76 -9.34 -2.50
C LYS A 94 -7.66 -10.33 -2.92
N SER A 95 -7.74 -10.92 -4.12
CA SER A 95 -6.80 -11.94 -4.59
C SER A 95 -5.34 -11.47 -4.59
N ALA A 96 -5.12 -10.17 -4.83
CA ALA A 96 -3.81 -9.55 -4.81
C ALA A 96 -3.16 -9.45 -3.42
N PHE A 97 -3.91 -9.73 -2.35
CA PHE A 97 -3.50 -9.58 -0.95
C PHE A 97 -3.47 -10.90 -0.18
N SER A 98 -3.89 -12.00 -0.80
CA SER A 98 -4.04 -13.31 -0.16
C SER A 98 -3.23 -14.41 -0.82
N LYS A 99 -2.11 -14.06 -1.47
CA LYS A 99 -1.16 -15.05 -2.01
C LYS A 99 -0.43 -15.79 -0.88
N LYS A 100 0.39 -16.77 -1.24
CA LYS A 100 1.11 -17.65 -0.29
C LYS A 100 1.91 -16.89 0.78
N THR A 101 2.63 -15.85 0.38
CA THR A 101 3.40 -14.99 1.28
C THR A 101 2.72 -13.62 1.32
N VAL A 102 2.20 -13.24 2.48
CA VAL A 102 1.50 -11.97 2.70
C VAL A 102 2.40 -11.04 3.50
N HIS A 103 2.45 -9.77 3.11
CA HIS A 103 3.21 -8.77 3.85
C HIS A 103 2.52 -8.50 5.20
N ALA A 104 3.23 -8.72 6.31
CA ALA A 104 2.71 -8.47 7.64
C ALA A 104 2.20 -7.03 7.85
N ALA A 105 2.76 -6.05 7.13
CA ALA A 105 2.31 -4.66 7.16
C ALA A 105 0.83 -4.49 6.73
N LEU A 106 0.24 -5.44 5.99
CA LEU A 106 -1.20 -5.40 5.69
C LEU A 106 -2.07 -5.45 6.95
N GLY A 107 -1.55 -5.99 8.06
CA GLY A 107 -2.22 -5.94 9.37
C GLY A 107 -2.36 -4.52 9.94
N MET A 108 -1.60 -3.54 9.44
CA MET A 108 -1.73 -2.12 9.79
C MET A 108 -2.86 -1.42 9.02
N GLY A 109 -3.51 -2.12 8.08
CA GLY A 109 -4.52 -1.58 7.18
C GLY A 109 -3.91 -0.95 5.93
N CYS A 110 -4.73 -0.83 4.88
CA CYS A 110 -4.37 -0.25 3.59
C CYS A 110 -3.86 1.19 3.73
N THR A 111 -4.45 1.94 4.66
CA THR A 111 -4.11 3.35 4.92
C THR A 111 -2.80 3.55 5.67
N GLY A 112 -2.09 2.48 6.06
CA GLY A 112 -0.72 2.59 6.57
C GLY A 112 0.29 2.97 5.48
N CYS A 113 -0.04 2.67 4.22
CA CYS A 113 0.82 2.97 3.08
C CYS A 113 0.14 3.87 2.03
N HIS A 114 -1.19 3.86 1.95
CA HIS A 114 -1.96 4.63 0.99
C HIS A 114 -2.74 5.78 1.63
N ASP A 115 -2.86 6.89 0.92
CA ASP A 115 -3.83 7.95 1.21
C ASP A 115 -5.13 7.66 0.45
N PRO A 116 -6.24 7.34 1.13
CA PRO A 116 -7.48 6.94 0.45
C PRO A 116 -8.22 8.10 -0.22
N HIS A 117 -7.79 9.35 -0.01
CA HIS A 117 -8.40 10.53 -0.64
C HIS A 117 -7.58 11.00 -1.84
N SER A 118 -6.36 11.49 -1.59
CA SER A 118 -5.46 11.96 -2.65
C SER A 118 -4.00 11.97 -2.20
N SER A 119 -3.07 11.86 -3.14
CA SER A 119 -1.63 11.95 -2.89
C SER A 119 -0.92 12.69 -4.01
N ASP A 120 0.23 13.30 -3.72
CA ASP A 120 1.14 13.80 -4.75
C ASP A 120 1.87 12.68 -5.50
N ARG A 121 1.68 11.44 -5.06
CA ARG A 121 2.40 10.25 -5.50
C ARG A 121 1.47 9.30 -6.23
N LYS A 122 2.03 8.64 -7.24
CA LYS A 122 1.33 7.58 -7.99
C LYS A 122 0.83 6.50 -7.03
N LYS A 123 -0.27 5.86 -7.39
CA LYS A 123 -0.90 4.79 -6.58
C LYS A 123 -1.24 5.24 -5.16
N LEU A 124 -1.42 6.54 -4.96
CA LEU A 124 -1.85 7.13 -3.69
C LEU A 124 -0.91 6.85 -2.52
N LEU A 125 0.39 6.73 -2.75
CA LEU A 125 1.32 6.42 -1.65
C LEU A 125 1.41 7.58 -0.66
N ALA A 126 1.46 7.27 0.63
CA ALA A 126 1.59 8.28 1.70
C ALA A 126 2.99 8.94 1.70
N ALA A 127 4.02 8.23 1.25
CA ALA A 127 5.40 8.70 1.14
C ALA A 127 6.10 8.11 -0.10
N ASP A 128 7.22 8.71 -0.52
CA ASP A 128 8.00 8.22 -1.66
C ASP A 128 8.80 6.99 -1.28
N LEU A 129 9.08 6.14 -2.27
CA LEU A 129 10.05 5.06 -2.10
C LEU A 129 11.49 5.62 -2.19
N PRO A 130 12.42 5.08 -1.41
CA PRO A 130 12.26 3.96 -0.47
C PRO A 130 11.78 4.40 0.93
N GLY A 131 11.58 5.70 1.16
CA GLY A 131 11.21 6.27 2.46
C GLY A 131 9.97 5.62 3.10
N LEU A 132 8.95 5.31 2.30
CA LEU A 132 7.75 4.61 2.77
C LEU A 132 8.08 3.24 3.40
N CYS A 133 8.99 2.48 2.80
CA CYS A 133 9.43 1.19 3.35
C CYS A 133 10.21 1.39 4.67
N PHE A 134 11.00 2.45 4.74
CA PHE A 134 11.82 2.76 5.91
C PHE A 134 11.04 3.33 7.11
N ASN A 135 9.73 3.54 6.97
CA ASN A 135 8.86 3.78 8.12
C ASN A 135 8.84 2.59 9.09
N CYS A 136 9.18 1.38 8.62
CA CYS A 136 9.25 0.18 9.45
C CYS A 136 10.54 -0.63 9.24
N HIS A 137 11.10 -0.64 8.03
CA HIS A 137 12.36 -1.33 7.76
C HIS A 137 13.54 -0.45 8.13
N ASP A 138 14.48 -0.98 8.91
CA ASP A 138 15.68 -0.24 9.29
C ASP A 138 16.55 0.07 8.06
N LYS A 139 16.67 1.35 7.73
CA LYS A 139 17.48 1.85 6.61
C LYS A 139 18.95 1.42 6.72
N ALA A 140 19.49 1.26 7.93
CA ALA A 140 20.89 0.87 8.15
C ALA A 140 21.22 -0.49 7.51
N GLU A 141 20.25 -1.41 7.47
CA GLU A 141 20.43 -2.74 6.88
C GLU A 141 20.56 -2.74 5.35
N PHE A 142 20.18 -1.65 4.70
CA PHE A 142 20.20 -1.50 3.23
C PHE A 142 21.36 -0.60 2.75
N GLY A 143 22.09 0.02 3.67
CA GLY A 143 23.13 1.02 3.39
C GLY A 143 24.55 0.60 3.77
N LYS A 144 24.86 -0.70 3.77
CA LYS A 144 26.22 -1.21 4.07
C LYS A 144 27.25 -0.78 3.02
N LYS A 145 28.53 -1.09 3.22
CA LYS A 145 29.65 -0.60 2.36
C LYS A 145 29.42 -0.78 0.86
N ASN A 146 28.85 -1.91 0.45
CA ASN A 146 28.48 -2.19 -0.93
C ASN A 146 26.97 -2.33 -1.00
N VAL A 147 26.31 -1.48 -1.78
CA VAL A 147 24.85 -1.49 -1.97
C VAL A 147 24.53 -1.98 -3.37
N HIS A 148 23.53 -2.84 -3.48
CA HIS A 148 23.05 -3.32 -4.77
C HIS A 148 22.37 -2.18 -5.55
N ALA A 149 22.65 -2.06 -6.85
CA ALA A 149 22.25 -0.90 -7.64
C ALA A 149 20.74 -0.56 -7.57
N PRO A 150 19.81 -1.53 -7.66
CA PRO A 150 18.37 -1.23 -7.51
C PRO A 150 18.03 -0.67 -6.12
N VAL A 151 18.68 -1.16 -5.07
CA VAL A 151 18.48 -0.67 -3.70
C VAL A 151 19.07 0.73 -3.51
N ALA A 152 20.24 1.00 -4.07
CA ALA A 152 20.84 2.34 -4.08
C ALA A 152 19.96 3.36 -4.81
N ALA A 153 19.23 2.92 -5.84
CA ALA A 153 18.25 3.73 -6.56
C ALA A 153 16.90 3.85 -5.83
N GLY A 154 16.69 3.14 -4.72
CA GLY A 154 15.42 3.12 -3.98
C GLY A 154 14.32 2.29 -4.65
N ASP A 155 14.65 1.47 -5.64
CA ASP A 155 13.71 0.67 -6.42
C ASP A 155 13.45 -0.69 -5.77
N CYS A 156 12.84 -0.67 -4.59
CA CYS A 156 12.50 -1.88 -3.84
C CYS A 156 11.53 -2.78 -4.63
N LEU A 157 10.68 -2.17 -5.45
CA LEU A 157 9.61 -2.84 -6.19
C LEU A 157 10.10 -3.52 -7.48
N ALA A 158 11.34 -3.29 -7.90
CA ALA A 158 11.97 -4.08 -8.95
C ALA A 158 12.01 -5.58 -8.62
N CYS A 159 12.08 -5.92 -7.33
CA CYS A 159 12.18 -7.30 -6.86
C CYS A 159 11.00 -7.73 -5.97
N HIS A 160 10.36 -6.82 -5.25
CA HIS A 160 9.34 -7.15 -4.25
C HIS A 160 7.93 -6.69 -4.62
N ASN A 161 6.93 -7.49 -4.27
CA ASN A 161 5.53 -7.08 -4.20
C ASN A 161 5.21 -6.60 -2.78
N PRO A 162 4.75 -5.36 -2.56
CA PRO A 162 4.56 -4.82 -1.21
C PRO A 162 3.32 -5.40 -0.50
N HIS A 163 2.47 -6.16 -1.19
CA HIS A 163 1.24 -6.73 -0.63
C HIS A 163 1.37 -8.23 -0.39
N SER A 164 1.51 -9.02 -1.46
CA SER A 164 1.63 -10.46 -1.37
C SER A 164 2.30 -11.06 -2.61
N SER A 165 2.93 -12.22 -2.45
CA SER A 165 3.51 -12.99 -3.55
C SER A 165 3.42 -14.49 -3.29
N ASP A 166 3.47 -15.28 -4.36
CA ASP A 166 3.58 -16.73 -4.28
C ASP A 166 5.01 -17.18 -3.90
N ALA A 167 6.00 -16.30 -4.14
CA ALA A 167 7.39 -16.54 -3.77
C ALA A 167 7.72 -16.04 -2.35
N VAL A 168 8.80 -16.56 -1.79
CA VAL A 168 9.30 -16.20 -0.45
C VAL A 168 9.70 -14.72 -0.40
N ALA A 169 9.66 -14.15 0.81
CA ALA A 169 10.07 -12.76 1.05
C ALA A 169 9.42 -11.75 0.09
N LEU A 170 8.20 -12.04 -0.37
CA LEU A 170 7.43 -11.20 -1.28
C LEU A 170 8.09 -10.95 -2.64
N LEU A 171 8.99 -11.81 -3.09
CA LEU A 171 9.65 -11.62 -4.39
C LEU A 171 8.64 -11.71 -5.55
N LEU A 172 8.82 -10.92 -6.61
CA LEU A 172 7.91 -10.94 -7.77
C LEU A 172 7.90 -12.28 -8.52
N LYS A 173 8.99 -13.05 -8.41
CA LYS A 173 9.20 -14.35 -9.05
C LYS A 173 9.93 -15.28 -8.08
N GLU A 174 10.05 -16.55 -8.46
CA GLU A 174 10.91 -17.50 -7.77
C GLU A 174 12.34 -16.95 -7.58
N PRO A 175 13.02 -17.23 -6.44
CA PRO A 175 14.25 -16.54 -6.06
C PRO A 175 15.40 -16.60 -7.06
N LEU A 176 15.49 -17.64 -7.89
CA LEU A 176 16.49 -17.70 -8.95
C LEU A 176 16.13 -16.73 -10.10
N ASN A 177 14.87 -16.76 -10.53
CA ASN A 177 14.43 -16.08 -11.74
C ASN A 177 14.42 -14.56 -11.58
N VAL A 178 14.09 -14.06 -10.39
CA VAL A 178 14.18 -12.61 -10.11
C VAL A 178 15.61 -12.08 -10.30
N CYS A 179 16.64 -12.89 -10.03
CA CYS A 179 18.02 -12.50 -10.28
C CYS A 179 18.36 -12.58 -11.77
N LEU A 180 17.91 -13.64 -12.45
CA LEU A 180 18.25 -13.90 -13.85
C LEU A 180 17.61 -12.92 -14.83
N ASP A 181 16.52 -12.24 -14.44
CA ASP A 181 15.94 -11.15 -15.23
C ASP A 181 16.98 -10.06 -15.59
N CYS A 182 17.96 -9.82 -14.72
CA CYS A 182 19.04 -8.87 -14.96
C CYS A 182 20.42 -9.54 -15.09
N HIS A 183 20.65 -10.67 -14.43
CA HIS A 183 21.93 -11.38 -14.39
C HIS A 183 21.96 -12.63 -15.28
N SER A 184 21.32 -12.57 -16.45
CA SER A 184 21.24 -13.68 -17.42
C SER A 184 22.61 -14.21 -17.86
N ALA A 185 23.66 -13.40 -17.84
CA ALA A 185 25.03 -13.82 -18.18
C ALA A 185 25.60 -14.91 -17.25
N VAL A 186 25.02 -15.06 -16.05
CA VAL A 186 25.38 -16.12 -15.08
C VAL A 186 24.66 -17.43 -15.41
N GLU A 187 23.56 -17.36 -16.15
CA GLU A 187 22.81 -18.53 -16.60
C GLU A 187 23.67 -19.38 -17.55
N GLY A 188 23.65 -20.70 -17.35
CA GLY A 188 24.36 -21.64 -18.22
C GLY A 188 25.88 -21.71 -18.05
N LYS A 189 26.51 -20.81 -17.26
CA LYS A 189 27.95 -20.88 -16.95
C LYS A 189 28.19 -21.49 -15.56
N PRO A 190 29.28 -22.26 -15.37
CA PRO A 190 29.67 -22.72 -14.04
C PRO A 190 29.89 -21.52 -13.10
N HIS A 191 28.97 -21.33 -12.15
CA HIS A 191 29.03 -20.25 -11.16
C HIS A 191 29.08 -20.80 -9.74
N ALA A 192 29.90 -20.14 -8.93
CA ALA A 192 30.63 -20.70 -7.81
C ALA A 192 31.24 -22.07 -8.16
N ILE A 193 32.42 -22.07 -8.80
CA ILE A 193 33.11 -23.30 -9.21
C ILE A 193 33.56 -24.10 -7.98
N LYS A 194 33.23 -25.41 -7.96
CA LYS A 194 33.59 -26.36 -6.92
C LYS A 194 34.98 -26.94 -7.16
N GLY A 195 35.98 -26.42 -6.44
CA GLY A 195 37.35 -26.97 -6.45
C GLY A 195 37.92 -27.14 -7.85
N PHE A 196 38.69 -28.21 -8.07
CA PHE A 196 39.35 -28.51 -9.36
C PHE A 196 38.41 -29.11 -10.42
N SER A 197 37.18 -29.46 -10.04
CA SER A 197 36.23 -30.15 -10.95
C SER A 197 35.64 -29.24 -12.04
N ASN A 198 35.87 -27.92 -11.96
CA ASN A 198 35.21 -26.90 -12.78
C ASN A 198 33.67 -26.95 -12.79
N ALA A 199 33.05 -27.75 -11.93
CA ALA A 199 31.60 -27.86 -11.83
C ALA A 199 31.03 -26.69 -11.02
N GLY A 200 29.98 -26.03 -11.54
CA GLY A 200 29.26 -24.99 -10.81
C GLY A 200 28.46 -25.54 -9.63
N HIS A 201 28.19 -24.71 -8.62
CA HIS A 201 27.24 -25.04 -7.57
C HIS A 201 25.82 -25.20 -8.14
N PRO A 202 24.96 -26.04 -7.54
CA PRO A 202 23.58 -26.26 -7.99
C PRO A 202 22.65 -25.10 -7.57
N ILE A 203 22.98 -23.87 -7.99
CA ILE A 203 22.24 -22.65 -7.65
C ILE A 203 20.83 -22.75 -8.24
N GLY A 204 19.83 -22.79 -7.37
CA GLY A 204 18.42 -22.90 -7.78
C GLY A 204 18.10 -24.21 -8.52
N LYS A 205 18.91 -25.26 -8.41
CA LYS A 205 18.67 -26.58 -9.03
C LYS A 205 18.43 -27.68 -7.97
N ASN A 206 17.68 -28.70 -8.36
CA ASN A 206 17.48 -29.97 -7.63
C ASN A 206 17.00 -29.82 -6.17
N ASP A 207 16.25 -28.75 -5.88
CA ASP A 207 15.67 -28.45 -4.56
C ASP A 207 16.64 -28.57 -3.37
N LYS A 208 17.94 -28.39 -3.65
CA LYS A 208 18.98 -28.46 -2.62
C LYS A 208 18.75 -27.32 -1.64
N LYS A 209 18.79 -27.64 -0.35
CA LYS A 209 18.64 -26.68 0.74
C LYS A 209 19.95 -25.95 0.99
N ASP A 210 19.83 -24.72 1.44
CA ASP A 210 20.98 -23.93 1.88
C ASP A 210 21.52 -24.49 3.21
N PRO A 211 22.81 -24.90 3.29
CA PRO A 211 23.39 -25.46 4.51
C PRO A 211 23.37 -24.52 5.72
N LYS A 212 23.35 -23.21 5.50
CA LYS A 212 23.26 -22.18 6.55
C LYS A 212 21.85 -21.68 6.78
N ARG A 213 20.92 -21.94 5.85
CA ARG A 213 19.52 -21.54 5.92
C ARG A 213 18.63 -22.70 5.50
N PRO A 214 18.48 -23.75 6.34
CA PRO A 214 17.83 -25.01 5.94
C PRO A 214 16.35 -24.88 5.55
N ASP A 215 15.72 -23.76 5.92
CA ASP A 215 14.37 -23.34 5.53
C ASP A 215 14.30 -22.87 4.07
N ARG A 216 15.43 -22.57 3.44
CA ARG A 216 15.51 -21.99 2.09
C ARG A 216 16.20 -22.93 1.12
N ARG A 217 15.76 -22.87 -0.13
CA ARG A 217 16.51 -23.45 -1.25
C ARG A 217 17.87 -22.76 -1.33
N PHE A 218 18.85 -23.47 -1.88
CA PHE A 218 20.14 -22.93 -2.22
C PHE A 218 20.02 -22.15 -3.54
N TYR A 219 20.24 -20.83 -3.52
CA TYR A 219 20.16 -19.93 -4.68
C TYR A 219 21.18 -18.78 -4.57
N CYS A 220 21.14 -17.79 -5.45
CA CYS A 220 22.08 -16.66 -5.48
C CYS A 220 22.24 -16.00 -4.11
N GLY A 221 21.13 -15.81 -3.39
CA GLY A 221 21.08 -15.21 -2.06
C GLY A 221 21.72 -16.07 -0.95
N SER A 222 22.18 -17.29 -1.23
CA SER A 222 22.95 -18.14 -0.31
C SER A 222 24.37 -17.65 -0.12
N CYS A 223 24.95 -17.04 -1.15
CA CYS A 223 26.27 -16.44 -1.06
C CYS A 223 26.20 -14.92 -1.13
N HIS A 224 25.20 -14.36 -1.81
CA HIS A 224 25.03 -12.92 -1.96
C HIS A 224 23.96 -12.36 -1.00
N ASP A 225 24.17 -11.14 -0.53
CA ASP A 225 23.11 -10.31 0.02
C ASP A 225 22.51 -9.48 -1.12
N PRO A 226 21.21 -9.63 -1.42
CA PRO A 226 20.59 -8.92 -2.54
C PRO A 226 20.37 -7.43 -2.28
N HIS A 227 20.59 -6.94 -1.05
CA HIS A 227 20.43 -5.54 -0.69
C HIS A 227 21.77 -4.84 -0.53
N SER A 228 22.55 -5.27 0.46
CA SER A 228 23.82 -4.64 0.78
C SER A 228 24.72 -5.55 1.61
N SER A 229 26.04 -5.38 1.52
CA SER A 229 27.00 -6.08 2.35
C SER A 229 28.29 -5.29 2.51
N ASP A 230 28.98 -5.48 3.64
CA ASP A 230 30.33 -4.96 3.85
C ASP A 230 31.39 -5.69 3.01
N SER A 231 31.09 -6.91 2.58
CA SER A 231 31.97 -7.70 1.73
C SER A 231 31.79 -7.38 0.25
N ARG A 232 32.91 -7.41 -0.47
CA ARG A 232 32.97 -7.16 -1.93
C ARG A 232 31.95 -8.03 -2.69
N LYS A 233 31.47 -7.55 -3.83
CA LYS A 233 30.51 -8.27 -4.69
C LYS A 233 29.27 -8.75 -3.92
N LEU A 234 28.87 -8.00 -2.90
CA LEU A 234 27.70 -8.29 -2.07
C LEU A 234 27.74 -9.68 -1.40
N PHE A 235 28.90 -10.23 -1.06
CA PHE A 235 28.91 -11.52 -0.35
C PHE A 235 28.25 -11.38 1.02
N ARG A 236 27.29 -12.24 1.34
CA ARG A 236 26.54 -12.23 2.60
C ARG A 236 27.42 -12.41 3.84
N TYR A 237 28.48 -13.21 3.70
CA TYR A 237 29.39 -13.54 4.78
C TYR A 237 30.70 -12.80 4.59
N GLU A 238 31.32 -12.42 5.70
CA GLU A 238 32.66 -11.86 5.66
C GLU A 238 33.65 -12.82 5.01
N ALA A 239 34.40 -12.29 4.04
CA ALA A 239 35.46 -13.05 3.41
C ALA A 239 36.61 -12.13 3.00
N LYS A 240 37.76 -12.32 3.67
CA LYS A 240 39.02 -11.63 3.36
C LYS A 240 39.72 -12.20 2.11
N SER A 241 39.25 -13.33 1.59
CA SER A 241 39.79 -13.98 0.40
C SER A 241 38.70 -14.80 -0.32
N THR A 242 38.94 -15.19 -1.57
CA THR A 242 38.00 -16.02 -2.34
C THR A 242 37.70 -17.35 -1.65
N ILE A 243 38.72 -18.01 -1.09
CA ILE A 243 38.54 -19.26 -0.34
C ILE A 243 37.81 -19.06 1.00
N GLY A 244 37.94 -17.87 1.60
CA GLY A 244 37.23 -17.52 2.83
C GLY A 244 35.71 -17.63 2.69
N ILE A 245 35.17 -17.34 1.51
CA ILE A 245 33.74 -17.50 1.22
C ILE A 245 33.36 -18.99 1.32
N CYS A 246 34.14 -19.86 0.70
CA CYS A 246 33.89 -21.31 0.67
C CYS A 246 33.89 -21.91 2.08
N LYS A 247 34.83 -21.46 2.93
CA LYS A 247 34.97 -21.90 4.33
C LYS A 247 33.75 -21.58 5.20
N ASN A 248 32.88 -20.65 4.78
CA ASN A 248 31.64 -20.39 5.52
C ASN A 248 30.70 -21.60 5.51
N CYS A 249 30.73 -22.43 4.47
CA CYS A 249 29.82 -23.58 4.33
C CYS A 249 30.54 -24.93 4.27
N HIS A 250 31.79 -24.96 3.80
CA HIS A 250 32.59 -26.17 3.71
C HIS A 250 33.63 -26.19 4.82
N LYS A 251 33.59 -27.25 5.64
CA LYS A 251 34.72 -27.60 6.49
C LYS A 251 35.77 -28.28 5.61
N TYR A 252 36.98 -27.78 5.65
CA TYR A 252 38.14 -28.42 5.05
C TYR A 252 39.04 -28.75 6.23
N ASP A 253 39.20 -30.03 6.49
CA ASP A 253 40.10 -30.58 7.50
C ASP A 253 41.55 -30.54 6.97
#